data_AF-A0A127JRK8-F1
#
_entry.id   AF-A0A127JRK8-F1
#
_cell.length_a   1.000
_cell.length_b   1.000
_cell.length_c   1.000
_cell.angle_alpha   90.00
_cell.angle_beta   90.00
_cell.angle_gamma   90.00
#
_symmetry.space_group_name_H-M   'P 1'
#
loop_
_entity.id
_entity.type
_entity.pdbx_description
1 polymer ?
#
loop_
_entity_poly.entity_id
_entity_poly.type
_entity_poly.pdbx_seq_one_letter_code
_entity_poly.pdbx_strand_id
1 'polypeptide(L)'
;MSNRSQEIVMNRNLESALIITGTAAAALAFAAMTSAGAYAEDITIDTAPFVSSKTRAEVRAEVMGQAEQLRMAYGEAPADTPFQSSLSREQVRDEYIGSRDEVRALTGEDSGSSYLASKPARHDLMMAGSQR
;
A
#
# COMPACT_ATOMS: atom_id res chain seq x y z
N MET A 1 -21.46 7.71 -52.30
CA MET A 1 -21.55 8.09 -50.86
C MET A 1 -20.30 7.61 -50.12
N SER A 2 -19.10 8.12 -50.42
CA SER A 2 -17.83 7.53 -49.95
C SER A 2 -16.78 8.55 -49.44
N ASN A 3 -17.20 9.74 -48.99
CA ASN A 3 -16.25 10.75 -48.45
C ASN A 3 -16.36 10.94 -46.92
N ARG A 4 -17.53 10.71 -46.31
CA ARG A 4 -17.72 10.92 -44.86
C ARG A 4 -17.02 9.87 -43.99
N SER A 5 -16.86 8.63 -44.45
CA SER A 5 -16.19 7.59 -43.65
C SER A 5 -14.69 7.81 -43.50
N GLN A 6 -14.02 8.44 -44.49
CA GLN A 6 -12.58 8.69 -44.42
C GLN A 6 -12.24 9.81 -43.42
N GLU A 7 -13.08 10.85 -43.37
CA GLU A 7 -12.91 12.00 -42.48
C GLU A 7 -13.05 11.62 -40.99
N ILE A 8 -13.99 10.72 -40.67
CA ILE A 8 -14.23 10.23 -39.31
C ILE A 8 -13.05 9.37 -38.81
N VAL A 9 -12.39 8.61 -39.69
CA VAL A 9 -11.24 7.77 -39.34
C VAL A 9 -9.99 8.62 -39.10
N MET A 10 -9.80 9.68 -39.90
CA MET A 10 -8.62 10.55 -39.78
C MET A 10 -8.63 11.37 -38.48
N ASN A 11 -9.79 11.80 -38.01
CA ASN A 11 -9.90 12.59 -36.78
C ASN A 11 -9.61 11.77 -35.51
N ARG A 12 -9.99 10.49 -35.47
CA ARG A 12 -9.68 9.59 -34.32
C ARG A 12 -8.19 9.32 -34.15
N ASN A 13 -7.45 9.30 -35.25
CA ASN A 13 -6.01 9.03 -35.24
C ASN A 13 -5.20 10.22 -34.68
N LEU A 14 -5.67 11.46 -34.93
CA LEU A 14 -5.05 12.67 -34.39
C LEU A 14 -5.28 12.82 -32.87
N GLU A 15 -6.48 12.53 -32.39
CA GLU A 15 -6.80 12.55 -30.96
C GLU A 15 -5.98 11.50 -30.18
N SER A 16 -5.82 10.30 -30.75
CA SER A 16 -5.06 9.21 -30.13
C SER A 16 -3.55 9.54 -30.00
N ALA A 17 -2.97 10.21 -31.00
CA ALA A 17 -1.55 10.58 -30.98
C ALA A 17 -1.24 11.67 -29.93
N LEU A 18 -2.17 12.61 -29.70
CA LEU A 18 -2.00 13.69 -28.74
C LEU A 18 -2.04 13.19 -27.30
N ILE A 19 -2.91 12.21 -27.00
CA ILE A 19 -3.06 11.63 -25.66
C ILE A 19 -1.84 10.79 -25.27
N ILE A 20 -1.32 9.96 -26.19
CA ILE A 20 -0.17 9.07 -25.94
C ILE A 20 1.13 9.89 -25.76
N THR A 21 1.31 10.94 -26.56
CA THR A 21 2.52 11.79 -26.47
C THR A 21 2.51 12.63 -25.18
N GLY A 22 1.35 13.13 -24.76
CA GLY A 22 1.21 13.94 -23.55
C GLY A 22 1.49 13.16 -22.26
N THR A 23 1.08 11.90 -22.17
CA THR A 23 1.30 11.06 -20.98
C THR A 23 2.76 10.63 -20.82
N ALA A 24 3.46 10.31 -21.91
CA ALA A 24 4.86 9.92 -21.86
C ALA A 24 5.78 11.08 -21.40
N ALA A 25 5.52 12.30 -21.86
CA ALA A 25 6.29 13.49 -21.46
C ALA A 25 6.10 13.83 -19.97
N ALA A 26 4.86 13.72 -19.46
CA ALA A 26 4.57 13.97 -18.06
C ALA A 26 5.22 12.95 -17.11
N ALA A 27 5.24 11.67 -17.49
CA ALA A 27 5.88 10.61 -16.70
C ALA A 27 7.41 10.79 -16.60
N LEU A 28 8.07 11.17 -17.71
CA LEU A 28 9.51 11.44 -17.73
C LEU A 28 9.89 12.68 -16.91
N ALA A 29 9.08 13.74 -16.98
CA ALA A 29 9.28 14.94 -16.17
C ALA A 29 9.15 14.65 -14.67
N PHE A 30 8.17 13.83 -14.27
CA PHE A 30 7.98 13.45 -12.86
C PHE A 30 9.12 12.56 -12.34
N ALA A 31 9.59 11.61 -13.15
CA ALA A 31 10.73 10.75 -12.81
C ALA A 31 12.02 11.55 -12.59
N ALA A 32 12.28 12.56 -13.43
CA ALA A 32 13.46 13.42 -13.32
C ALA A 32 13.42 14.34 -12.08
N MET A 33 12.23 14.68 -11.57
CA MET A 33 12.10 15.49 -10.34
C MET A 33 12.31 14.65 -9.06
N THR A 34 12.03 13.34 -9.12
CA THR A 34 12.21 12.44 -7.96
C THR A 34 13.64 11.94 -7.76
N SER A 35 14.54 12.17 -8.72
CA SER A 35 15.97 11.77 -8.61
C SER A 35 16.84 12.78 -7.86
N ALA A 36 16.25 13.74 -7.14
CA ALA A 36 16.99 14.61 -6.24
C ALA A 36 17.64 13.75 -5.13
N GLY A 37 18.96 13.73 -5.10
CA GLY A 37 19.76 12.80 -4.32
C GLY A 37 19.42 12.80 -2.83
N ALA A 38 19.26 11.60 -2.27
CA ALA A 38 19.34 11.41 -0.84
C ALA A 38 20.78 11.68 -0.41
N TYR A 39 21.04 12.85 0.16
CA TYR A 39 22.28 13.12 0.88
C TYR A 39 22.21 12.32 2.18
N ALA A 40 22.78 11.11 2.18
CA ALA A 40 23.10 10.44 3.42
C ALA A 40 24.12 11.34 4.14
N GLU A 41 23.74 11.90 5.27
CA GLU A 41 24.69 12.57 6.16
C GLU A 41 25.83 11.60 6.49
N ASP A 42 27.05 12.11 6.56
CA ASP A 42 28.24 11.31 6.87
C ASP A 42 28.03 10.55 8.20
N ILE A 43 28.22 9.23 8.18
CA ILE A 43 27.99 8.41 9.36
C ILE A 43 29.11 8.67 10.36
N THR A 44 28.81 9.37 11.44
CA THR A 44 29.79 9.52 12.54
C THR A 44 29.90 8.17 13.25
N ILE A 45 31.00 7.46 13.03
CA ILE A 45 31.31 6.21 13.72
C ILE A 45 32.03 6.56 15.03
N ASP A 46 31.36 6.36 16.16
CA ASP A 46 32.03 6.38 17.46
C ASP A 46 32.91 5.13 17.60
N THR A 47 34.22 5.34 17.75
CA THR A 47 35.22 4.27 17.91
C THR A 47 35.58 4.02 19.37
N ALA A 48 35.01 4.78 20.31
CA ALA A 48 35.25 4.59 21.71
C ALA A 48 34.62 3.25 22.18
N PRO A 49 35.40 2.39 22.87
CA PRO A 49 34.83 1.20 23.46
C PRO A 49 33.85 1.60 24.56
N PHE A 50 32.61 1.12 24.46
CA PHE A 50 31.62 1.30 25.51
C PHE A 50 32.06 0.56 26.77
N VAL A 51 32.34 1.29 27.84
CA VAL A 51 32.64 0.74 29.17
C VAL A 51 31.56 1.20 30.14
N SER A 52 30.69 0.28 30.55
CA SER A 52 29.68 0.55 31.57
C SER A 52 30.34 0.72 32.93
N SER A 53 30.02 1.81 33.63
CA SER A 53 30.34 2.00 35.06
C SER A 53 29.36 1.29 35.99
N LYS A 54 28.21 0.84 35.47
CA LYS A 54 27.16 0.16 36.23
C LYS A 54 27.43 -1.34 36.32
N THR A 55 27.19 -1.89 37.50
CA THR A 55 27.15 -3.33 37.74
C THR A 55 25.94 -3.96 37.02
N ARG A 56 26.01 -5.27 36.79
CA ARG A 56 24.91 -6.02 36.17
C ARG A 56 23.60 -5.94 36.98
N ALA A 57 23.70 -5.84 38.31
CA ALA A 57 22.53 -5.71 39.17
C ALA A 57 21.84 -4.36 38.98
N GLU A 58 22.61 -3.28 38.90
CA GLU A 58 22.10 -1.92 38.68
C GLU A 58 21.45 -1.79 37.29
N VAL A 59 22.08 -2.34 36.24
CA VAL A 59 21.49 -2.36 34.89
C VAL A 59 20.16 -3.11 34.88
N ARG A 60 20.08 -4.26 35.58
CA ARG A 60 18.82 -5.01 35.67
C ARG A 60 17.73 -4.22 36.39
N ALA A 61 18.07 -3.55 37.49
CA ALA A 61 17.13 -2.73 38.24
C ALA A 61 16.60 -1.57 37.38
N GLU A 62 17.46 -0.92 36.61
CA GLU A 62 17.10 0.17 35.69
C GLU A 62 16.17 -0.32 34.56
N VAL A 63 16.54 -1.42 33.89
CA VAL A 63 15.72 -2.01 32.82
C VAL A 63 14.35 -2.44 33.35
N MET A 64 14.30 -3.06 34.53
CA MET A 64 13.03 -3.45 35.15
C MET A 64 12.18 -2.23 35.56
N GLY A 65 12.81 -1.16 36.03
CA GLY A 65 12.12 0.09 36.37
C GLY A 65 11.54 0.85 35.18
N GLN A 66 12.07 0.61 33.97
CA GLN A 66 11.67 1.28 32.73
C GLN A 66 10.98 0.33 31.73
N ALA A 67 10.61 -0.88 32.13
CA ALA A 67 10.13 -1.92 31.23
C ALA A 67 8.94 -1.47 30.36
N GLU A 68 7.99 -0.72 30.92
CA GLU A 68 6.81 -0.22 30.21
C GLU A 68 7.18 0.81 29.12
N GLN A 69 8.09 1.73 29.44
CA GLN A 69 8.58 2.74 28.48
C GLN A 69 9.40 2.09 27.37
N LEU A 70 10.21 1.09 27.70
CA LEU A 70 10.97 0.32 26.71
C LEU A 70 10.02 -0.45 25.77
N ARG A 71 8.98 -1.11 26.28
CA ARG A 71 7.98 -1.80 25.44
C ARG A 71 7.31 -0.86 24.43
N MET A 72 6.89 0.31 24.90
CA MET A 72 6.27 1.34 24.04
C MET A 72 7.24 1.86 22.97
N ALA A 73 8.52 2.04 23.31
CA ALA A 73 9.54 2.52 22.37
C ALA A 73 9.84 1.51 21.24
N TYR A 74 9.69 0.21 21.50
CA TYR A 74 9.92 -0.86 20.52
C TYR A 74 8.66 -1.34 19.81
N GLY A 75 7.54 -0.62 19.95
CA GLY A 75 6.29 -0.93 19.24
C GLY A 75 5.63 -2.23 19.71
N GLU A 76 6.03 -2.75 20.87
CA GLU A 76 5.32 -3.85 21.50
C GLU A 76 4.05 -3.28 22.14
N ALA A 77 2.88 -3.72 21.63
CA ALA A 77 1.62 -3.43 22.29
C ALA A 77 1.70 -3.93 23.75
N PRO A 78 1.12 -3.21 24.72
CA PRO A 78 1.12 -3.66 26.10
C PRO A 78 0.47 -5.04 26.13
N ALA A 79 1.17 -6.05 26.66
CA ALA A 79 0.68 -7.43 26.70
C ALA A 79 -0.66 -7.57 27.43
N ASP A 80 -1.01 -6.58 28.25
CA ASP A 80 -2.22 -6.54 29.06
C ASP A 80 -3.38 -5.81 28.37
N THR A 81 -3.25 -5.43 27.09
CA THR A 81 -4.39 -4.91 26.33
C THR A 81 -5.23 -6.07 25.77
N PRO A 82 -6.45 -6.31 26.28
CA PRO A 82 -7.28 -7.39 25.75
C PRO A 82 -7.73 -7.02 24.33
N PHE A 83 -7.25 -7.77 23.34
CA PHE A 83 -7.79 -7.71 21.99
C PHE A 83 -9.20 -8.33 21.98
N GLN A 84 -10.18 -7.55 21.56
CA GLN A 84 -11.56 -8.01 21.35
C GLN A 84 -11.96 -7.74 19.92
N SER A 85 -12.22 -8.82 19.18
CA SER A 85 -12.80 -8.71 17.84
C SER A 85 -14.29 -8.35 17.95
N SER A 86 -14.75 -7.43 17.11
CA SER A 86 -16.19 -7.19 16.90
C SER A 86 -16.83 -8.27 16.02
N LEU A 87 -16.03 -9.10 15.35
CA LEU A 87 -16.50 -10.15 14.44
C LEU A 87 -16.73 -11.47 15.17
N SER A 88 -17.81 -12.15 14.78
CA SER A 88 -18.05 -13.53 15.21
C SER A 88 -17.04 -14.48 14.56
N ARG A 89 -16.86 -15.66 15.17
CA ARG A 89 -16.00 -16.71 14.60
C ARG A 89 -16.48 -17.19 13.22
N GLU A 90 -17.79 -17.15 12.99
CA GLU A 90 -18.39 -17.51 11.71
C GLU A 90 -18.02 -16.47 10.64
N GLN A 91 -18.17 -15.17 10.95
CA GLN A 91 -17.79 -14.09 10.04
C GLN A 91 -16.31 -14.15 9.66
N VAL A 92 -15.42 -14.40 10.63
CA VAL A 92 -13.98 -14.55 10.35
C VAL A 92 -13.70 -15.76 9.44
N ARG A 93 -14.43 -16.86 9.63
CA ARG A 93 -14.28 -18.07 8.80
C ARG A 93 -14.74 -17.80 7.38
N ASP A 94 -15.89 -17.15 7.22
CA ASP A 94 -16.46 -16.85 5.91
C ASP A 94 -15.58 -15.88 5.14
N GLU A 95 -15.05 -14.85 5.82
CA GLU A 95 -14.08 -13.93 5.25
C GLU A 95 -12.81 -14.66 4.80
N TYR A 96 -12.25 -15.52 5.66
CA TYR A 96 -11.06 -16.30 5.33
C TYR A 96 -11.28 -17.21 4.11
N ILE A 97 -12.41 -17.91 4.03
CA ILE A 97 -12.74 -18.78 2.90
C ILE A 97 -12.88 -17.93 1.63
N GLY A 98 -13.60 -16.81 1.70
CA GLY A 98 -13.75 -15.89 0.57
C GLY A 98 -12.42 -15.35 0.06
N SER A 99 -11.54 -14.89 0.95
CA SER A 99 -10.19 -14.42 0.58
C SER A 99 -9.33 -15.52 -0.03
N ARG A 100 -9.39 -16.74 0.52
CA ARG A 100 -8.64 -17.88 -0.01
C ARG A 100 -9.09 -18.24 -1.42
N ASP A 101 -10.40 -18.28 -1.64
CA ASP A 101 -10.98 -18.62 -2.94
C ASP A 101 -10.69 -17.51 -3.98
N GLU A 102 -10.67 -16.25 -3.56
CA GLU A 102 -10.21 -15.12 -4.38
C GLU A 102 -8.74 -15.25 -4.79
N VAL A 103 -7.84 -15.52 -3.84
CA VAL A 103 -6.41 -15.73 -4.14
C VAL A 103 -6.24 -16.89 -5.11
N ARG A 104 -6.93 -18.02 -4.87
CA ARG A 104 -6.90 -19.18 -5.76
C ARG A 104 -7.37 -18.83 -7.18
N ALA A 105 -8.40 -18.02 -7.31
CA ALA A 105 -8.90 -17.59 -8.60
C ALA A 105 -7.89 -16.68 -9.33
N LEU A 106 -7.35 -15.68 -8.63
CA LEU A 106 -6.41 -14.70 -9.20
C LEU A 106 -5.04 -15.30 -9.55
N THR A 107 -4.63 -16.37 -8.87
CA THR A 107 -3.35 -17.07 -9.11
C THR A 107 -3.47 -18.30 -10.01
N GLY A 108 -4.69 -18.63 -10.45
CA GLY A 108 -4.94 -19.72 -11.38
C GLY A 108 -4.56 -19.38 -12.83
N GLU A 109 -4.66 -20.37 -13.72
CA GLU A 109 -4.30 -20.24 -15.14
C GLU A 109 -5.07 -19.13 -15.87
N ASP A 110 -6.33 -18.92 -15.49
CA ASP A 110 -7.22 -17.90 -16.04
C ASP A 110 -7.00 -16.50 -15.41
N SER A 111 -6.02 -16.34 -14.52
CA SER A 111 -5.68 -15.08 -13.85
C SER A 111 -6.88 -14.35 -13.23
N GLY A 112 -7.90 -15.12 -12.79
CA GLY A 112 -9.13 -14.62 -12.21
C GLY A 112 -10.15 -14.00 -13.18
N SER A 113 -9.99 -14.16 -14.51
CA SER A 113 -10.89 -13.53 -15.48
C SER A 113 -12.36 -13.99 -15.30
N SER A 114 -12.59 -15.29 -15.16
CA SER A 114 -13.90 -15.88 -14.87
C SER A 114 -14.46 -15.48 -13.51
N TYR A 115 -13.61 -15.45 -12.48
CA TYR A 115 -14.00 -15.04 -11.13
C TYR A 115 -14.46 -13.58 -11.08
N LEU A 116 -13.70 -12.67 -11.72
CA LEU A 116 -14.06 -11.25 -11.80
C LEU A 116 -15.30 -11.01 -12.66
N ALA A 117 -15.47 -11.77 -13.75
CA ALA A 117 -16.68 -11.71 -14.58
C ALA A 117 -17.94 -12.18 -13.84
N SER A 118 -17.79 -13.11 -12.88
CA SER A 118 -18.89 -13.59 -12.04
C SER A 118 -19.24 -12.66 -10.87
N LYS A 119 -18.32 -11.76 -10.47
CA LYS A 119 -18.61 -10.77 -9.43
C LYS A 119 -19.56 -9.71 -10.00
N PRO A 120 -20.66 -9.37 -9.29
CA PRO A 120 -21.54 -8.30 -9.72
C PRO A 120 -20.74 -7.00 -9.84
N ALA A 121 -20.88 -6.32 -10.98
CA ALA A 121 -20.31 -4.99 -11.16
C ALA A 121 -20.83 -4.09 -10.03
N ARG A 122 -19.94 -3.65 -9.14
CA ARG A 122 -20.29 -2.71 -8.07
C ARG A 122 -20.61 -1.35 -8.69
N HIS A 123 -21.84 -1.17 -9.14
CA HIS A 123 -22.35 0.06 -9.73
C HIS A 123 -23.08 0.88 -8.67
N ASP A 124 -22.42 1.27 -7.56
CA ASP A 124 -23.13 1.94 -6.46
C ASP A 124 -22.34 2.99 -5.67
N LEU A 125 -21.33 3.63 -6.27
CA LEU A 125 -20.61 4.73 -5.58
C LEU A 125 -20.20 5.88 -6.50
N MET A 126 -21.05 6.36 -7.41
CA MET A 126 -20.79 7.62 -8.15
C MET A 126 -22.03 8.49 -8.48
N MET A 127 -23.20 8.27 -7.85
CA MET A 127 -24.40 9.09 -8.11
C MET A 127 -25.11 9.58 -6.84
N ALA A 128 -24.34 10.02 -5.83
CA ALA A 128 -24.87 10.74 -4.68
C ALA A 128 -24.09 12.05 -4.50
N GLY A 129 -24.41 13.05 -5.32
CA GLY A 129 -23.75 14.35 -5.20
C GLY A 129 -24.02 15.34 -6.32
N SER A 130 -25.27 15.59 -6.68
CA SER A 130 -25.64 16.86 -7.34
C SER A 130 -27.15 17.06 -7.35
N GLN A 131 -27.69 17.57 -6.24
CA GLN A 131 -28.87 18.44 -6.25
C GLN A 131 -28.65 19.52 -5.19
N ARG A 132 -28.27 20.71 -5.65
CA ARG A 132 -28.59 21.99 -5.00
C ARG A 132 -29.33 22.83 -6.02
#